data_AF-A0A1B6J3X2-F1
#
_entry.id   AF-A0A1B6J3X2-F1
#
_cell.length_a   1.000
_cell.length_b   1.000
_cell.length_c   1.000
_cell.angle_alpha   90.00
_cell.angle_beta   90.00
_cell.angle_gamma   90.00
#
_symmetry.space_group_name_H-M   'P 1'
#
loop_
_entity.id
_entity.type
_entity.pdbx_description
1 polymer ?
#
loop_
_entity_poly.entity_id
_entity_poly.type
_entity_poly.pdbx_seq_one_letter_code
_entity_poly.pdbx_strand_id
1 'polypeptide(L)'
;SPGLAILTEEAQITPNSSVFEEIPLCSSVQQIIYPKNSATTEGIHEFVVNDEEYRQGIKAETCINRYSPCIIPGSLLTGYSSRCVQRYTTVTLMIFNRNTTDTRSFIPKSLNIPSHCACVLTKQLY
;
A
#
# COMPACT_ATOMS: atom_id res chain seq x y z
N SER A 1 -41.05 -9.04 -10.79
CA SER A 1 -39.94 -8.31 -11.43
C SER A 1 -38.66 -9.10 -11.25
N PRO A 2 -37.88 -9.34 -12.31
CA PRO A 2 -36.75 -10.26 -12.29
C PRO A 2 -35.55 -9.65 -11.55
N GLY A 3 -34.76 -10.54 -10.95
CA GLY A 3 -33.71 -10.24 -10.01
C GLY A 3 -32.46 -9.61 -10.63
N LEU A 4 -31.78 -8.83 -9.79
CA LEU A 4 -30.50 -8.21 -10.07
C LEU A 4 -29.40 -9.28 -9.94
N ALA A 5 -28.94 -9.81 -11.06
CA ALA A 5 -27.76 -10.66 -11.10
C ALA A 5 -26.52 -9.79 -10.84
N ILE A 6 -25.86 -10.00 -9.70
CA ILE A 6 -24.53 -9.45 -9.45
C ILE A 6 -23.57 -10.27 -10.32
N LEU A 7 -22.94 -9.61 -11.29
CA LEU A 7 -21.82 -10.18 -12.03
C LEU A 7 -20.64 -10.31 -11.06
N THR A 8 -20.41 -11.53 -10.55
CA THR A 8 -19.14 -11.87 -9.91
C THR A 8 -18.12 -12.11 -11.01
N GLU A 9 -17.46 -11.06 -11.46
CA GLU A 9 -16.27 -11.20 -12.29
C GLU A 9 -15.12 -11.61 -11.37
N GLU A 10 -14.97 -12.92 -11.16
CA GLU A 10 -13.73 -13.46 -10.62
C GLU A 10 -12.63 -13.17 -11.66
N ALA A 11 -11.78 -12.19 -11.38
CA ALA A 11 -10.57 -11.99 -12.16
C ALA A 11 -9.72 -13.25 -12.05
N GLN A 12 -9.82 -14.13 -13.05
CA GLN A 12 -8.95 -15.28 -13.19
C GLN A 12 -7.54 -14.78 -13.46
N ILE A 13 -6.69 -14.81 -12.44
CA ILE A 13 -5.25 -14.58 -12.58
C ILE A 13 -4.71 -15.78 -13.34
N THR A 14 -4.63 -15.67 -14.67
CA THR A 14 -3.91 -16.63 -15.49
C THR A 14 -2.42 -16.54 -15.12
N PRO A 15 -1.74 -17.66 -14.84
CA PRO A 15 -0.29 -17.65 -14.67
C PRO A 15 0.31 -17.17 -15.99
N ASN A 16 0.97 -16.02 -15.97
CA ASN A 16 1.71 -15.50 -17.11
C ASN A 16 2.75 -16.55 -17.50
N SER A 17 2.56 -17.24 -18.62
CA SER A 17 3.51 -18.23 -19.13
C SER A 17 4.71 -17.53 -19.78
N SER A 18 5.31 -16.56 -19.10
CA SER A 18 6.53 -15.91 -19.59
C SER A 18 7.71 -16.83 -19.34
N VAL A 19 8.54 -17.03 -20.37
CA VAL A 19 9.84 -17.72 -20.26
C VAL A 19 10.88 -16.84 -19.51
N PHE A 20 10.51 -15.60 -19.19
CA PHE A 20 11.34 -14.63 -18.50
C PHE A 20 10.84 -14.39 -17.08
N GLU A 21 11.78 -14.29 -16.15
CA GLU A 21 11.54 -13.91 -14.76
C GLU A 21 11.64 -12.39 -14.61
N GLU A 22 10.66 -11.78 -13.94
CA GLU A 22 10.69 -10.38 -13.57
C GLU A 22 11.46 -10.20 -12.26
N ILE A 23 12.61 -9.51 -12.33
CA ILE A 23 13.46 -9.28 -11.16
C ILE A 23 13.30 -7.82 -10.71
N PRO A 24 12.81 -7.56 -9.48
CA PRO A 24 12.68 -6.20 -8.98
C PRO A 24 14.05 -5.59 -8.66
N LEU A 25 14.24 -4.31 -9.02
CA LEU A 25 15.49 -3.58 -8.75
C LEU A 25 15.65 -3.17 -7.27
N CYS A 26 14.59 -3.32 -6.47
CA CYS A 26 14.57 -3.03 -5.05
C CYS A 26 13.86 -4.15 -4.31
N SER A 27 14.47 -4.66 -3.26
CA SER A 27 13.82 -5.66 -2.40
C SER A 27 12.70 -5.00 -1.58
N SER A 28 11.51 -5.59 -1.63
CA SER A 28 10.35 -5.17 -0.86
C SER A 28 9.64 -6.38 -0.25
N VAL A 29 8.83 -6.11 0.77
CA VAL A 29 7.96 -7.10 1.40
C VAL A 29 6.52 -6.63 1.26
N GLN A 30 5.66 -7.53 0.79
CA GLN A 30 4.22 -7.32 0.71
C GLN A 30 3.54 -8.02 1.88
N GLN A 31 2.62 -7.31 2.55
CA GLN A 31 1.83 -7.85 3.64
C GLN A 31 0.43 -7.23 3.64
N ILE A 32 -0.54 -7.98 4.16
CA ILE A 32 -1.86 -7.42 4.48
C ILE A 32 -1.78 -6.82 5.87
N ILE A 33 -1.98 -5.50 5.97
CA ILE A 33 -2.08 -4.80 7.25
C ILE A 33 -3.55 -4.53 7.56
N TYR A 34 -3.86 -4.58 8.86
CA TYR A 34 -5.14 -4.13 9.39
C TYR A 34 -4.81 -2.95 10.30
N PRO A 35 -4.92 -1.69 9.83
CA PRO A 35 -4.61 -0.54 10.66
C PRO A 35 -5.55 -0.57 11.87
N LYS A 36 -5.00 -0.73 13.07
CA LYS A 36 -5.80 -0.81 14.30
C LYS A 36 -5.80 0.51 15.08
N ASN A 37 -4.72 1.28 15.02
CA ASN A 37 -4.58 2.61 15.64
C ASN A 37 -3.37 3.32 15.01
N SER A 38 -3.57 4.46 14.36
CA SER A 38 -2.49 5.41 14.08
C SER A 38 -2.52 6.44 15.21
N ALA A 39 -1.53 6.43 16.11
CA ALA A 39 -1.37 7.51 17.07
C ALA A 39 -1.18 8.82 16.29
N THR A 40 -2.18 9.70 16.34
CA THR A 40 -2.01 11.08 15.91
C THR A 40 -1.24 11.81 17.02
N THR A 41 -0.52 12.87 16.66
CA THR A 41 0.14 13.79 17.62
C THR A 41 -0.84 14.46 18.60
N GLU A 42 -2.15 14.25 18.41
CA GLU A 42 -3.24 14.84 19.19
C GLU A 42 -3.89 13.84 20.17
N GLY A 43 -3.38 12.62 20.30
CA GLY A 43 -3.82 11.68 21.34
C GLY A 43 -5.22 11.08 21.14
N ILE A 44 -5.81 11.22 19.96
CA ILE A 44 -7.13 10.64 19.64
C ILE A 44 -6.92 9.24 19.06
N HIS A 45 -7.29 8.21 19.83
CA HIS A 45 -7.36 6.83 19.36
C HIS A 45 -8.59 6.67 18.47
N GLU A 46 -8.41 6.82 17.16
CA GLU A 46 -9.48 6.57 16.17
C GLU A 46 -9.45 5.11 15.72
N PHE A 47 -10.52 4.39 16.05
CA PHE A 47 -10.66 2.96 15.82
C PHE A 47 -11.13 2.75 14.38
N VAL A 48 -10.25 2.24 13.53
CA VAL A 48 -10.67 1.60 12.28
C VAL A 48 -11.52 0.39 12.68
N VAL A 49 -12.74 0.32 12.17
CA VAL A 49 -13.68 -0.75 12.52
C VAL A 49 -13.21 -2.03 11.84
N ASN A 50 -12.42 -2.80 12.59
CA ASN A 50 -12.12 -4.19 12.29
C ASN A 50 -12.76 -5.00 13.42
N ASP A 51 -13.93 -5.60 13.18
CA ASP A 51 -14.53 -6.58 14.09
C ASP A 51 -14.27 -8.02 13.58
N GLU A 52 -14.92 -9.03 14.17
CA GLU A 52 -14.74 -10.42 13.73
C GLU A 52 -15.40 -10.71 12.37
N GLU A 53 -16.38 -9.90 11.96
CA GLU A 53 -17.21 -10.07 10.77
C GLU A 53 -16.75 -9.18 9.59
N TYR A 54 -16.15 -8.01 9.87
CA TYR A 54 -15.69 -7.03 8.90
C TYR A 54 -14.27 -6.54 9.20
N ARG A 55 -13.33 -6.86 8.31
CA ARG A 55 -11.93 -6.38 8.39
C ARG A 55 -11.52 -5.65 7.11
N GLN A 56 -11.08 -4.40 7.24
CA GLN A 56 -10.53 -3.60 6.15
C GLN A 56 -9.03 -3.88 6.01
N GLY A 57 -8.71 -5.02 5.41
CA GLY A 57 -7.33 -5.40 5.10
C GLY A 57 -6.78 -4.57 3.94
N ILE A 58 -5.59 -4.00 4.12
CA ILE A 58 -4.92 -3.21 3.08
C ILE A 58 -3.64 -3.93 2.70
N LYS A 59 -3.45 -4.20 1.40
CA LYS A 59 -2.16 -4.66 0.89
C LYS A 59 -1.16 -3.50 0.96
N ALA A 60 -0.13 -3.66 1.77
CA ALA A 60 0.97 -2.72 1.90
C ALA A 60 2.26 -3.36 1.41
N GLU A 61 3.06 -2.59 0.70
CA GLU A 61 4.40 -2.98 0.28
C GLU A 61 5.42 -2.01 0.87
N THR A 62 6.38 -2.55 1.61
CA THR A 62 7.46 -1.77 2.22
C THR A 62 8.82 -2.15 1.64
N CYS A 63 9.65 -1.15 1.31
CA CYS A 63 11.07 -1.38 1.00
C CYS A 63 11.76 -2.07 2.17
N ILE A 64 12.54 -3.14 1.90
CA ILE A 64 13.40 -3.78 2.91
C ILE A 64 14.59 -2.87 3.22
N ASN A 65 15.26 -2.37 2.17
CA ASN A 65 16.43 -1.49 2.28
C ASN A 65 16.13 -0.11 1.68
N ARG A 66 15.43 0.75 2.43
CA ARG A 66 15.12 2.11 1.96
C ARG A 66 16.42 2.90 1.77
N TYR A 67 16.49 3.67 0.69
CA TYR A 67 17.62 4.52 0.30
C TYR A 67 18.91 3.79 -0.10
N SER A 68 18.93 2.45 -0.09
CA SER A 68 20.06 1.71 -0.66
C SER A 68 20.11 1.91 -2.18
N PRO A 69 21.30 1.75 -2.81
CA PRO A 69 21.40 1.63 -4.25
C PRO A 69 20.48 0.53 -4.79
N CYS A 70 19.95 0.72 -5.99
CA CYS A 70 19.15 -0.31 -6.64
C CYS A 70 20.04 -1.44 -7.16
N ILE A 71 19.50 -2.66 -7.22
CA ILE A 71 20.16 -3.85 -7.76
C ILE A 71 20.02 -3.82 -9.29
N ILE A 72 20.85 -3.00 -9.94
CA ILE A 72 20.86 -2.86 -11.40
C ILE A 72 21.93 -3.81 -11.97
N PRO A 73 21.57 -4.75 -12.85
CA PRO A 73 22.56 -5.55 -13.56
C PRO A 73 23.50 -4.66 -14.39
N GLY A 74 24.80 -4.82 -14.19
CA GLY A 74 25.82 -4.00 -14.85
C GLY A 74 26.12 -2.69 -14.10
N SER A 75 26.54 -1.67 -14.84
CA SER A 75 26.92 -0.36 -14.30
C SER A 75 26.01 0.74 -14.81
N LEU A 76 25.70 1.71 -13.95
CA LEU A 76 25.07 2.97 -14.36
C LEU A 76 26.07 3.81 -15.18
N LEU A 77 25.53 4.65 -16.06
CA LEU A 77 26.31 5.67 -16.76
C LEU A 77 26.94 6.64 -15.76
N THR A 78 28.14 7.15 -16.09
CA THR A 78 28.82 8.17 -15.30
C THR A 78 27.92 9.36 -15.04
N GLY A 79 27.88 9.82 -13.79
CA GLY A 79 27.01 10.92 -13.35
C GLY A 79 25.58 10.50 -13.00
N TYR A 80 25.22 9.21 -13.06
CA TYR A 80 23.97 8.71 -12.51
C TYR A 80 24.21 7.90 -11.24
N SER A 81 23.32 8.07 -10.28
CA SER A 81 23.19 7.23 -9.09
C SER A 81 21.76 6.69 -9.01
N SER A 82 21.57 5.60 -8.27
CA SER A 82 20.25 5.01 -8.05
C SER A 82 19.97 4.87 -6.55
N ARG A 83 18.69 4.88 -6.19
CA ARG A 83 18.26 4.54 -4.83
C ARG A 83 16.84 4.00 -4.78
N CYS A 84 16.58 3.10 -3.84
CA CYS A 84 15.26 2.60 -3.54
C CYS A 84 14.47 3.61 -2.71
N VAL A 85 13.24 3.93 -3.15
CA VAL A 85 12.36 4.92 -2.53
C VAL A 85 11.00 4.31 -2.26
N GLN A 86 10.54 4.44 -1.01
CA GLN A 86 9.17 4.07 -0.66
C GLN A 86 8.18 5.06 -1.27
N ARG A 87 7.20 4.53 -2.01
CA ARG A 87 6.03 5.27 -2.42
C ARG A 87 4.83 4.95 -1.52
N TYR A 88 3.92 5.89 -1.45
CA TYR A 88 2.71 5.81 -0.64
C TYR A 88 1.51 6.08 -1.54
N THR A 89 0.38 5.48 -1.19
CA THR A 89 -0.92 5.78 -1.79
C THR A 89 -1.90 6.17 -0.70
N THR A 90 -2.87 7.02 -1.06
CA THR A 90 -3.94 7.42 -0.13
C THR A 90 -5.06 6.40 -0.22
N VAL A 91 -5.45 5.83 0.92
CA VAL A 91 -6.58 4.91 1.05
C VAL A 91 -7.60 5.53 2.00
N THR A 92 -8.87 5.49 1.63
CA THR A 92 -9.97 5.93 2.49
C THR A 92 -10.57 4.73 3.21
N LEU A 93 -10.60 4.79 4.54
CA LEU A 93 -11.18 3.77 5.42
C LEU A 93 -12.39 4.33 6.17
N MET A 94 -13.30 3.45 6.60
CA MET A 94 -14.41 3.85 7.48
C MET A 94 -14.01 3.62 8.94
N ILE A 95 -14.14 4.66 9.76
CA ILE A 95 -13.81 4.64 11.20
C ILE A 95 -15.04 4.96 12.04
N PHE A 96 -15.03 4.54 13.31
CA PHE A 96 -16.12 4.83 14.26
C PHE A 96 -15.88 6.15 14.99
N ASN A 97 -16.86 7.05 14.98
CA ASN A 97 -16.80 8.34 15.67
C ASN A 97 -17.32 8.22 17.11
N ARG A 98 -16.42 8.37 18.08
CA ARG A 98 -16.76 8.27 19.52
C ARG A 98 -17.36 9.55 20.12
N ASN A 99 -17.40 10.65 19.38
CA ASN A 99 -17.87 11.94 19.89
C ASN A 99 -19.40 12.12 19.83
N THR A 100 -20.14 11.11 19.39
CA THR A 100 -21.61 11.15 19.34
C THR A 100 -22.19 9.99 20.15
N THR A 101 -23.15 10.28 21.02
CA THR A 101 -24.01 9.27 21.69
C THR A 101 -24.92 8.51 20.72
N ASP A 102 -24.91 8.88 19.44
CA ASP A 102 -25.70 8.24 18.39
C ASP A 102 -24.98 6.98 17.89
N THR A 103 -25.66 5.85 17.90
CA THR A 103 -25.10 4.50 17.74
C THR A 103 -24.60 4.16 16.33
N ARG A 104 -24.45 5.14 15.42
CA ARG A 104 -24.22 4.92 13.98
C ARG A 104 -23.34 5.95 13.27
N SER A 105 -22.35 6.55 13.93
CA SER A 105 -21.51 7.57 13.31
C SER A 105 -20.22 6.98 12.72
N PHE A 106 -20.34 6.24 11.61
CA PHE A 106 -19.15 5.90 10.80
C PHE A 106 -18.76 7.11 9.95
N ILE A 107 -17.47 7.45 9.92
CA ILE A 107 -16.94 8.53 9.08
C ILE A 107 -15.78 8.04 8.21
N PRO A 108 -15.63 8.52 6.97
CA PRO A 108 -14.48 8.20 6.14
C PRO A 108 -13.23 8.93 6.64
N LYS A 109 -12.10 8.25 6.66
CA LYS A 109 -10.78 8.81 6.96
C LYS A 109 -9.74 8.35 5.94
N SER A 110 -9.00 9.30 5.39
CA SER A 110 -7.90 9.05 4.46
C SER A 110 -6.59 8.79 5.20
N LEU A 111 -5.86 7.76 4.80
CA LEU A 111 -4.56 7.37 5.34
C LEU A 111 -3.56 7.13 4.21
N ASN A 112 -2.30 7.50 4.43
CA ASN A 112 -1.20 7.18 3.52
C ASN A 112 -0.62 5.81 3.86
N ILE A 113 -0.71 4.87 2.92
CA ILE A 113 -0.25 3.49 3.08
C ILE A 113 0.95 3.24 2.16
N PRO A 114 2.01 2.55 2.63
CA PRO A 114 3.11 2.11 1.77
C PRO A 114 2.59 1.29 0.59
N SER A 115 2.83 1.76 -0.63
CA SER A 115 2.23 1.15 -1.84
C SER A 115 3.20 0.30 -2.65
N HIS A 116 4.44 0.76 -2.86
CA HIS A 116 5.49 0.01 -3.55
C HIS A 116 6.88 0.60 -3.27
N CYS A 117 7.90 -0.22 -3.48
CA CYS A 117 9.29 0.21 -3.49
C CYS A 117 9.78 0.48 -4.93
N ALA A 118 10.14 1.72 -5.25
CA ALA A 118 10.59 2.10 -6.58
C ALA A 118 12.08 2.41 -6.61
N CYS A 119 12.78 1.93 -7.64
CA CYS A 119 14.11 2.44 -7.96
C CYS A 119 13.98 3.80 -8.64
N VAL A 120 14.74 4.79 -8.16
CA VAL A 120 14.83 6.12 -8.77
C VAL A 120 16.27 6.38 -9.18
N LEU A 121 16.47 6.81 -10.43
CA LEU A 121 17.75 7.33 -10.91
C LEU A 121 17.85 8.82 -10.63
N THR A 122 19.01 9.26 -10.16
CA THR A 122 19.36 10.67 -9.98
C THR A 122 20.58 10.99 -10.81
N LYS A 123 20.55 12.13 -11.51
CA LYS A 123 21.66 12.64 -12.31
C LYS A 123 22.38 13.73 -11.54
N GLN A 124 23.70 13.64 -11.45
CA GLN A 124 24.55 14.72 -10.97
C GLN A 124 24.57 15.84 -12.03
N LEU A 125 24.16 17.03 -11.63
CA LEU A 125 24.03 18.18 -12.52
C LEU A 125 25.29 19.05 -12.58
N TYR A 126 26.31 18.74 -11.78
CA TYR A 126 27.55 19.51 -11.62
C TYR A 126 28.76 18.61 -11.41
#